data_AF-A0AAV3FPP2-F1
#
_entry.id   AF-A0AAV3FPP2-F1
#
_cell.length_a   1.000
_cell.length_b   1.000
_cell.length_c   1.000
_cell.angle_alpha   90.00
_cell.angle_beta   90.00
_cell.angle_gamma   90.00
#
_symmetry.space_group_name_H-M   'P 1'
#
loop_
_entity.id
_entity.type
_entity.pdbx_description
1 polymer ?
#
loop_
_entity_poly.entity_id
_entity_poly.type
_entity_poly.pdbx_seq_one_letter_code
_entity_poly.pdbx_strand_id
1 'polypeptide(L)'
;MTKRQLLWFFLAIFGLMVLLFWWHSRAVFPDQHQPSALSVSQAIIFPKETNGLPGQAQLKSGQLVEKDGKQYRTLSASLPQQSGKIYFYCQVSETGEKKGIKKILAAGYQAGKNHVFDGQLQFYLPEENRIHFTVSGKIFAQTKVKKVTAQSKPTDEVGGYEIQVVAKNVLRAPLLDHQDLVY
;
A
#
# COMPACT_ATOMS: atom_id res chain seq x y z
N MET A 1 2.23 31.56 -67.07
CA MET A 1 1.77 31.63 -65.67
C MET A 1 2.38 32.88 -65.05
N THR A 2 1.57 33.87 -64.65
CA THR A 2 2.09 35.17 -64.17
C THR A 2 2.59 35.06 -62.73
N LYS A 3 3.58 35.88 -62.32
CA LYS A 3 4.17 35.88 -60.96
C LYS A 3 3.12 35.87 -59.84
N ARG A 4 1.98 36.52 -60.10
CA ARG A 4 0.83 36.56 -59.19
C ARG A 4 0.20 35.18 -58.98
N GLN A 5 0.00 34.39 -60.04
CA GLN A 5 -0.55 33.03 -59.92
C GLN A 5 0.39 32.06 -59.20
N LEU A 6 1.70 32.22 -59.37
CA LEU A 6 2.70 31.42 -58.66
C LEU A 6 2.65 31.71 -57.14
N LEU A 7 2.52 32.98 -56.76
CA LEU A 7 2.39 33.41 -55.36
C LEU A 7 1.13 32.83 -54.70
N TRP A 8 0.00 32.85 -55.40
CA TRP A 8 -1.25 32.24 -54.91
C TRP A 8 -1.13 30.72 -54.76
N PHE A 9 -0.39 30.06 -55.65
CA PHE A 9 -0.13 28.62 -55.55
C PHE A 9 0.71 28.28 -54.30
N PHE A 10 1.76 29.05 -54.02
CA PHE A 10 2.57 28.85 -52.81
C PHE A 10 1.78 29.15 -51.52
N LEU A 11 0.95 30.18 -51.51
CA LEU A 11 0.06 30.49 -50.39
C LEU A 11 -0.95 29.37 -50.12
N ALA A 12 -1.52 28.77 -51.18
CA ALA A 12 -2.44 27.66 -51.06
C ALA A 12 -1.77 26.40 -50.49
N ILE A 13 -0.56 26.08 -50.96
CA ILE A 13 0.22 24.93 -50.44
C ILE A 13 0.61 25.16 -48.98
N PHE A 14 1.05 26.37 -48.64
CA PHE A 14 1.41 26.70 -47.26
C PHE A 14 0.19 26.62 -46.32
N GLY A 15 -0.96 27.15 -46.74
CA GLY A 15 -2.22 27.02 -45.98
C GLY A 15 -2.62 25.55 -45.77
N LEU A 16 -2.45 24.70 -46.79
CA LEU A 16 -2.73 23.28 -46.69
C LEU A 16 -1.76 22.56 -45.74
N MET A 17 -0.48 22.90 -45.76
CA MET A 17 0.51 22.36 -44.82
C MET A 17 0.22 22.78 -43.37
N VAL A 18 -0.18 24.04 -43.13
CA VAL A 18 -0.57 24.51 -41.80
C VAL A 18 -1.83 23.80 -41.32
N LEU A 19 -2.81 23.55 -42.19
CA LEU A 19 -4.01 22.77 -41.87
C LEU A 19 -3.69 21.32 -41.52
N LEU A 20 -2.81 20.66 -42.29
CA LEU A 20 -2.36 19.29 -42.01
C LEU A 20 -1.54 19.22 -40.72
N PHE A 21 -0.67 20.20 -40.46
CA PHE A 21 0.10 20.30 -39.23
C PHE A 21 -0.82 20.56 -38.03
N TRP A 22 -1.84 21.41 -38.15
CA TRP A 22 -2.82 21.67 -37.10
C TRP A 22 -3.72 20.45 -36.84
N TRP A 23 -4.08 19.70 -37.90
CA TRP A 23 -4.82 18.45 -37.78
C TRP A 23 -3.99 17.34 -37.11
N HIS A 24 -2.71 17.20 -37.47
CA HIS A 24 -1.79 16.28 -36.78
C HIS A 24 -1.46 16.74 -35.35
N SER A 25 -1.37 18.04 -35.10
CA SER A 25 -1.14 18.58 -33.75
C SER A 25 -2.36 18.39 -32.85
N ARG A 26 -3.59 18.32 -33.39
CA ARG A 26 -4.79 17.92 -32.64
C ARG A 26 -4.85 16.44 -32.27
N ALA A 27 -4.05 15.58 -32.91
CA ALA A 27 -3.91 14.17 -32.51
C ALA A 27 -2.97 13.99 -31.29
N VAL A 28 -2.36 15.08 -30.82
CA VAL A 28 -1.44 15.10 -29.68
C VAL A 28 -2.08 15.99 -28.60
N PHE A 29 -2.85 15.32 -27.73
CA PHE A 29 -3.48 15.79 -26.49
C PHE A 29 -4.76 16.64 -26.58
N PRO A 30 -5.95 16.01 -26.51
CA PRO A 30 -6.92 16.39 -25.49
C PRO A 30 -6.51 15.78 -24.15
N ASP A 31 -6.75 16.55 -23.10
CA ASP A 31 -6.41 16.29 -21.70
C ASP A 31 -6.35 14.84 -21.27
N GLN A 32 -5.32 14.58 -20.47
CA GLN A 32 -5.27 13.51 -19.49
C GLN A 32 -6.59 13.45 -18.71
N HIS A 33 -7.50 12.59 -19.16
CA HIS A 33 -8.10 11.64 -18.24
C HIS A 33 -7.38 10.32 -18.44
N GLN A 34 -6.07 10.37 -18.19
CA GLN A 34 -5.41 9.24 -17.57
C GLN A 34 -6.26 8.98 -16.32
N PRO A 35 -7.05 7.88 -16.27
CA PRO A 35 -7.86 7.63 -15.10
C PRO A 35 -6.90 7.74 -13.94
N SER A 36 -7.23 8.58 -12.96
CA SER A 36 -6.50 8.71 -11.71
C SER A 36 -6.34 7.31 -11.13
N ALA A 37 -5.31 6.60 -11.55
CA ALA A 37 -4.90 5.31 -11.05
C ALA A 37 -4.08 5.56 -9.78
N LEU A 38 -4.61 6.43 -8.93
CA LEU A 38 -4.19 6.66 -7.56
C LEU A 38 -5.45 6.63 -6.68
N SER A 39 -6.28 5.60 -6.90
CA SER A 39 -7.28 5.17 -5.92
C SER A 39 -7.51 3.65 -6.01
N VAL A 40 -6.45 2.88 -6.25
CA VAL A 40 -6.43 1.60 -5.54
C VAL A 40 -6.21 2.04 -4.10
N SER A 41 -7.28 2.09 -3.30
CA SER A 41 -7.15 2.17 -1.86
C SER A 41 -6.04 1.18 -1.53
N GLN A 42 -4.92 1.63 -0.99
CA GLN A 42 -3.81 0.74 -0.68
C GLN A 42 -4.38 -0.23 0.35
N ALA A 43 -4.88 -1.37 -0.13
CA ALA A 43 -5.66 -2.27 0.69
C ALA A 43 -4.68 -2.86 1.70
N ILE A 44 -5.13 -3.04 2.93
CA ILE A 44 -4.34 -3.77 3.90
C ILE A 44 -4.31 -5.21 3.39
N ILE A 45 -3.11 -5.71 3.11
CA ILE A 45 -2.95 -7.09 2.62
C ILE A 45 -2.60 -7.95 3.83
N PHE A 46 -3.54 -8.82 4.19
CA PHE A 46 -3.32 -9.87 5.17
C PHE A 46 -2.95 -11.19 4.47
N PRO A 47 -2.22 -12.09 5.14
CA PRO A 47 -2.00 -13.47 4.68
C PRO A 47 -3.31 -14.16 4.30
N LYS A 48 -3.31 -14.98 3.24
CA LYS A 48 -4.51 -15.78 2.89
C LYS A 48 -4.93 -16.74 4.01
N GLU A 49 -3.97 -17.16 4.84
CA GLU A 49 -4.19 -18.03 6.01
C GLU A 49 -5.06 -17.38 7.08
N THR A 50 -5.22 -16.05 7.01
CA THR A 50 -6.09 -15.28 7.90
C THR A 50 -7.51 -15.14 7.38
N ASN A 51 -7.81 -15.65 6.18
CA ASN A 51 -9.15 -15.62 5.61
C ASN A 51 -10.11 -16.40 6.52
N GLY A 52 -11.12 -15.73 7.04
CA GLY A 52 -12.10 -16.32 7.96
C GLY A 52 -11.89 -15.94 9.43
N LEU A 53 -10.86 -15.14 9.74
CA LEU A 53 -10.80 -14.48 11.05
C LEU A 53 -12.06 -13.64 11.27
N PRO A 54 -12.63 -13.65 12.48
CA PRO A 54 -13.80 -12.83 12.80
C PRO A 54 -13.54 -11.36 12.46
N GLY A 55 -14.52 -10.61 11.96
CA GLY A 55 -14.37 -9.17 11.72
C GLY A 55 -13.38 -8.74 10.61
N GLN A 56 -12.75 -9.65 9.86
CA GLN A 56 -11.74 -9.30 8.86
C GLN A 56 -12.27 -8.41 7.71
N ALA A 57 -13.56 -8.56 7.35
CA ALA A 57 -14.22 -7.72 6.36
C ALA A 57 -14.51 -6.28 6.85
N GLN A 58 -14.33 -6.01 8.15
CA GLN A 58 -14.66 -4.74 8.82
C GLN A 58 -13.43 -4.01 9.38
N LEU A 59 -12.21 -4.40 8.99
CA LEU A 59 -10.95 -3.87 9.51
C LEU A 59 -10.68 -2.42 9.03
N LYS A 60 -11.51 -1.47 9.45
CA LYS A 60 -11.11 -0.07 9.56
C LYS A 60 -10.19 0.02 10.78
N SER A 61 -8.96 0.48 10.56
CA SER A 61 -7.96 0.69 11.63
C SER A 61 -8.60 1.34 12.86
N GLY A 62 -8.39 0.75 14.04
CA GLY A 62 -8.83 1.32 15.32
C GLY A 62 -10.26 1.04 15.78
N GLN A 63 -11.14 0.43 14.96
CA GLN A 63 -12.49 0.06 15.39
C GLN A 63 -12.48 -1.21 16.26
N LEU A 64 -13.22 -1.17 17.37
CA LEU A 64 -13.50 -2.35 18.20
C LEU A 64 -14.61 -3.17 17.54
N VAL A 65 -14.38 -4.48 17.40
CA VAL A 65 -15.35 -5.42 16.86
C VAL A 65 -15.62 -6.48 17.93
N GLU A 66 -16.89 -6.69 18.24
CA GLU A 66 -17.31 -7.76 19.14
C GLU A 66 -17.93 -8.89 18.35
N LYS A 67 -17.46 -10.12 18.57
CA LYS A 67 -17.99 -11.31 17.92
C LYS A 67 -17.77 -12.53 18.79
N ASP A 68 -18.79 -13.35 18.94
CA ASP A 68 -18.77 -14.59 19.73
C ASP A 68 -18.30 -14.36 21.18
N GLY A 69 -18.72 -13.25 21.79
CA GLY A 69 -18.32 -12.86 23.16
C GLY A 69 -16.86 -12.44 23.33
N LYS A 70 -16.12 -12.24 22.23
CA LYS A 70 -14.74 -11.76 22.22
C LYS A 70 -14.64 -10.40 21.55
N GLN A 71 -13.68 -9.60 22.01
CA GLN A 71 -13.41 -8.28 21.47
C GLN A 71 -12.14 -8.31 20.63
N TYR A 72 -12.17 -7.58 19.50
CA TYR A 72 -11.07 -7.56 18.55
C TYR A 72 -10.78 -6.13 18.10
N ARG A 73 -9.51 -5.83 17.85
CA ARG A 73 -9.07 -4.51 17.39
C ARG A 73 -7.90 -4.62 16.43
N THR A 74 -7.83 -3.69 15.49
CA THR A 74 -6.67 -3.55 14.62
C THR A 74 -5.81 -2.38 15.07
N LEU A 75 -4.58 -2.67 15.47
CA LEU A 75 -3.56 -1.70 15.81
C LEU A 75 -2.64 -1.50 14.60
N SER A 76 -1.99 -0.35 14.48
CA SER A 76 -1.10 -0.09 13.34
C SER A 76 0.11 0.75 13.72
N ALA A 77 1.24 0.47 13.09
CA ALA A 77 2.46 1.28 13.20
C ALA A 77 2.95 1.69 11.81
N SER A 78 3.52 2.89 11.70
CA SER A 78 4.07 3.38 10.44
C SER A 78 5.53 2.96 10.29
N LEU A 79 5.91 2.58 9.07
CA LEU A 79 7.29 2.25 8.75
C LEU A 79 8.08 3.51 8.34
N PRO A 80 9.40 3.53 8.58
CA PRO A 80 10.27 4.62 8.15
C PRO A 80 10.17 4.93 6.65
N GLN A 81 10.52 6.17 6.29
CA GLN A 81 10.55 6.67 4.91
C GLN A 81 9.20 6.57 4.17
N GLN A 82 8.10 6.55 4.93
CA GLN A 82 6.75 6.40 4.37
C GLN A 82 6.62 5.13 3.51
N SER A 83 7.33 4.07 3.88
CA SER A 83 7.33 2.79 3.16
C SER A 83 6.09 1.93 3.43
N GLY A 84 5.20 2.40 4.31
CA GLY A 84 3.88 1.82 4.53
C GLY A 84 3.52 1.75 6.01
N LYS A 85 2.56 0.87 6.31
CA LYS A 85 2.10 0.59 7.67
C LYS A 85 1.99 -0.90 7.90
N ILE A 86 2.35 -1.34 9.10
CA ILE A 86 2.05 -2.67 9.61
C ILE A 86 0.77 -2.59 10.41
N TYR A 87 -0.10 -3.57 10.24
CA TYR A 87 -1.35 -3.74 10.95
C TYR A 87 -1.30 -5.01 11.77
N PHE A 88 -1.68 -4.96 13.04
CA PHE A 88 -1.83 -6.11 13.91
C PHE A 88 -3.31 -6.27 14.23
N TYR A 89 -3.88 -7.40 13.85
CA TYR A 89 -5.23 -7.78 14.23
C TYR A 89 -5.16 -8.60 15.52
N CYS A 90 -5.75 -8.07 16.58
CA CYS A 90 -5.61 -8.56 17.94
C CYS A 90 -6.95 -8.92 18.55
N GLN A 91 -6.97 -9.98 19.37
CA GLN A 91 -8.00 -10.14 20.39
C GLN A 91 -7.62 -9.26 21.58
N VAL A 92 -8.54 -8.44 22.04
CA VAL A 92 -8.36 -7.52 23.18
C VAL A 92 -9.39 -7.81 24.27
N SER A 93 -9.17 -7.23 25.44
CA SER A 93 -10.14 -7.12 26.51
C SER A 93 -10.16 -5.66 26.95
N GLU A 94 -11.32 -5.00 26.90
CA GLU A 94 -11.48 -3.59 27.30
C GLU A 94 -12.03 -3.44 28.73
N THR A 95 -12.31 -4.53 29.44
CA THR A 95 -13.00 -4.54 30.74
C THR A 95 -12.19 -5.22 31.86
N GLY A 96 -12.27 -4.66 33.07
CA GLY A 96 -11.68 -5.21 34.29
C GLY A 96 -10.15 -5.08 34.40
N GLU A 97 -9.56 -5.79 35.35
CA GLU A 97 -8.10 -5.81 35.63
C GLU A 97 -7.26 -6.47 34.52
N LYS A 98 -7.92 -7.14 33.57
CA LYS A 98 -7.30 -7.86 32.45
C LYS A 98 -7.35 -7.06 31.15
N LYS A 99 -7.46 -5.73 31.25
CA LYS A 99 -7.52 -4.85 30.08
C LYS A 99 -6.21 -4.92 29.29
N GLY A 100 -6.31 -5.32 28.04
CA GLY A 100 -5.17 -5.37 27.13
C GLY A 100 -5.35 -6.29 25.93
N ILE A 101 -4.28 -6.39 25.15
CA ILE A 101 -4.05 -7.37 24.09
C ILE A 101 -3.90 -8.75 24.72
N LYS A 102 -4.82 -9.65 24.37
CA LYS A 102 -4.78 -11.05 24.79
C LYS A 102 -4.05 -11.95 23.81
N LYS A 103 -4.13 -11.64 22.52
CA LYS A 103 -3.49 -12.44 21.47
C LYS A 103 -3.37 -11.63 20.19
N ILE A 104 -2.27 -11.83 19.48
CA ILE A 104 -2.09 -11.35 18.11
C ILE A 104 -2.57 -12.45 17.17
N LEU A 105 -3.61 -12.18 16.38
CA LEU A 105 -4.24 -13.16 15.49
C LEU A 105 -3.66 -13.11 14.08
N ALA A 106 -3.29 -11.91 13.63
CA ALA A 106 -2.67 -11.70 12.33
C ALA A 106 -1.86 -10.40 12.30
N ALA A 107 -0.90 -10.31 11.38
CA ALA A 107 -0.42 -9.03 10.89
C ALA A 107 -0.64 -8.89 9.38
N GLY A 108 -0.72 -7.64 8.94
CA GLY A 108 -0.90 -7.25 7.55
C GLY A 108 -0.04 -6.06 7.20
N TYR A 109 0.14 -5.83 5.91
CA TYR A 109 0.93 -4.72 5.40
C TYR A 109 0.11 -3.88 4.43
N GLN A 110 0.20 -2.57 4.60
CA GLN A 110 -0.29 -1.59 3.64
C GLN A 110 0.90 -0.82 3.06
N ALA A 111 1.00 -0.82 1.73
CA ALA A 111 2.00 -0.03 1.03
C ALA A 111 1.86 1.46 1.32
N GLY A 112 2.99 2.18 1.44
CA GLY A 112 3.00 3.64 1.48
C GLY A 112 2.75 4.24 0.10
N LYS A 113 2.51 5.55 0.00
CA LYS A 113 2.10 6.21 -1.26
C LYS A 113 3.16 6.17 -2.38
N ASN A 114 4.44 6.26 -2.01
CA ASN A 114 5.56 6.38 -2.94
C ASN A 114 6.63 5.29 -2.74
N HIS A 115 6.57 4.58 -1.61
CA HIS A 115 7.59 3.63 -1.19
C HIS A 115 6.94 2.35 -0.67
N VAL A 116 7.59 1.23 -0.94
CA VAL A 116 7.17 -0.10 -0.50
C VAL A 116 8.29 -0.80 0.25
N PHE A 117 7.92 -1.53 1.29
CA PHE A 117 8.80 -2.39 2.06
C PHE A 117 8.71 -3.83 1.52
N ASP A 118 9.87 -4.46 1.37
CA ASP A 118 9.99 -5.87 1.05
C ASP A 118 11.06 -6.49 1.95
N GLY A 119 10.67 -7.52 2.70
CA GLY A 119 11.49 -8.06 3.76
C GLY A 119 10.72 -8.92 4.74
N GLN A 120 11.21 -9.00 5.97
CA GLN A 120 10.63 -9.77 7.05
C GLN A 120 10.12 -8.83 8.15
N LEU A 121 9.01 -9.23 8.77
CA LEU A 121 8.44 -8.67 9.98
C LEU A 121 8.49 -9.76 11.04
N GLN A 122 9.07 -9.49 12.20
CA GLN A 122 9.01 -10.34 13.38
C GLN A 122 8.32 -9.57 14.48
N PHE A 123 7.48 -10.22 15.27
CA PHE A 123 6.75 -9.55 16.34
C PHE A 123 6.48 -10.50 17.49
N TYR A 124 6.35 -9.93 18.67
CA TYR A 124 5.89 -10.65 19.84
C TYR A 124 5.15 -9.74 20.81
N LEU A 125 4.46 -10.35 21.76
CA LEU A 125 3.71 -9.68 22.82
C LEU A 125 4.48 -9.79 24.14
N PRO A 126 5.45 -8.90 24.43
CA PRO A 126 6.19 -8.92 25.70
C PRO A 126 5.31 -8.79 26.94
N GLU A 127 4.21 -8.04 26.85
CA GLU A 127 3.26 -7.77 27.92
C GLU A 127 1.87 -7.48 27.34
N GLU A 128 0.83 -7.54 28.17
CA GLU A 128 -0.56 -7.45 27.72
C GLU A 128 -0.89 -6.14 26.97
N ASN A 129 -0.07 -5.09 26.97
CA ASN A 129 -0.37 -3.82 26.29
C ASN A 129 0.70 -3.36 25.29
N ARG A 130 1.69 -4.19 24.99
CA ARG A 130 2.81 -3.80 24.12
C ARG A 130 3.11 -4.88 23.12
N ILE A 131 3.03 -4.56 21.84
CA ILE A 131 3.55 -5.39 20.75
C ILE A 131 4.93 -4.87 20.41
N HIS A 132 5.95 -5.70 20.60
CA HIS A 132 7.27 -5.42 20.06
C HIS A 132 7.37 -6.00 18.66
N PHE A 133 7.85 -5.24 17.69
CA PHE A 133 8.10 -5.76 16.36
C PHE A 133 9.37 -5.21 15.74
N THR A 134 9.98 -6.03 14.90
CA THR A 134 11.16 -5.73 14.11
C THR A 134 10.86 -5.96 12.63
N VAL A 135 11.25 -5.01 11.78
CA VAL A 135 11.25 -5.19 10.33
C VAL A 135 12.68 -5.18 9.80
N SER A 136 12.99 -6.11 8.90
CA SER A 136 14.29 -6.22 8.26
C SER A 136 14.12 -6.49 6.77
N GLY A 137 14.72 -5.65 5.92
CA GLY A 137 14.58 -5.78 4.48
C GLY A 137 15.05 -4.58 3.71
N LYS A 138 14.28 -4.22 2.67
CA LYS A 138 14.62 -3.18 1.70
C LYS A 138 13.41 -2.33 1.38
N ILE A 139 13.66 -1.05 1.14
CA ILE A 139 12.65 -0.09 0.69
C ILE A 139 12.87 0.18 -0.80
N PHE A 140 11.79 0.11 -1.58
CA PHE A 140 11.80 0.39 -3.01
C PHE A 140 10.87 1.56 -3.35
N ALA A 141 11.22 2.32 -4.39
CA ALA A 141 10.27 3.24 -5.01
C ALA A 141 9.11 2.45 -5.65
N GLN A 142 7.88 2.88 -5.38
CA GLN A 142 6.68 2.14 -5.75
C GLN A 142 6.31 2.31 -7.22
N THR A 143 5.99 1.20 -7.89
CA THR A 143 5.28 1.21 -9.19
C THR A 143 4.00 0.39 -9.17
N LYS A 144 4.00 -0.87 -8.68
CA LYS A 144 2.79 -1.69 -8.45
C LYS A 144 3.04 -2.77 -7.39
N VAL A 145 2.14 -2.96 -6.44
CA VAL A 145 2.17 -4.12 -5.51
C VAL A 145 1.26 -5.20 -6.08
N LYS A 146 1.79 -6.37 -6.49
CA LYS A 146 0.94 -7.45 -7.04
C LYS A 146 0.56 -8.54 -6.05
N LYS A 147 1.33 -8.73 -4.97
CA LYS A 147 1.10 -9.77 -3.97
C LYS A 147 1.86 -9.38 -2.72
N VAL A 148 1.31 -9.69 -1.55
CA VAL A 148 2.04 -9.80 -0.28
C VAL A 148 1.80 -11.24 0.15
N THR A 149 2.87 -12.02 0.23
CA THR A 149 2.82 -13.35 0.83
C THR A 149 3.28 -13.17 2.25
N ALA A 150 2.45 -13.53 3.19
CA ALA A 150 2.76 -13.48 4.61
C ALA A 150 2.49 -14.90 5.13
N GLN A 151 3.44 -15.48 5.85
CA GLN A 151 3.29 -16.78 6.53
C GLN A 151 3.28 -16.47 8.02
N SER A 152 2.24 -16.83 8.77
CA SER A 152 2.34 -16.82 10.24
C SER A 152 2.28 -18.24 10.75
N LYS A 153 3.19 -18.59 11.66
CA LYS A 153 2.90 -19.66 12.60
C LYS A 153 1.96 -19.08 13.67
N PRO A 154 0.80 -19.71 13.93
CA PRO A 154 -0.05 -19.33 15.03
C PRO A 154 0.65 -19.75 16.32
N THR A 155 1.47 -18.88 16.87
CA THR A 155 2.01 -18.98 18.22
C THR A 155 1.50 -17.77 18.97
N ASP A 156 0.75 -18.00 20.04
CA ASP A 156 -0.17 -17.06 20.70
C ASP A 156 0.45 -15.70 21.10
N GLU A 157 1.78 -15.59 21.10
CA GLU A 157 2.54 -14.42 21.55
C GLU A 157 3.69 -14.03 20.62
N VAL A 158 4.07 -14.85 19.63
CA VAL A 158 5.24 -14.61 18.76
C VAL A 158 4.88 -14.97 17.33
N GLY A 159 5.30 -14.16 16.37
CA GLY A 159 5.15 -14.49 14.96
C GLY A 159 6.21 -13.83 14.09
N GLY A 160 6.33 -14.34 12.87
CA GLY A 160 7.15 -13.74 11.83
C GLY A 160 6.43 -13.86 10.51
N TYR A 161 6.53 -12.84 9.66
CA TYR A 161 5.96 -12.73 8.33
C TYR A 161 7.05 -12.35 7.34
N GLU A 162 7.05 -12.99 6.18
CA GLU A 162 7.68 -12.40 5.01
C GLU A 162 6.70 -11.40 4.36
N ILE A 163 7.22 -10.37 3.72
CA ILE A 163 6.48 -9.39 2.92
C ILE A 163 7.24 -9.30 1.61
N GLN A 164 6.76 -10.01 0.61
CA GLN A 164 7.32 -9.94 -0.75
C GLN A 164 6.49 -9.00 -1.61
N VAL A 165 7.15 -8.09 -2.34
CA VAL A 165 6.51 -7.16 -3.27
C VAL A 165 7.00 -7.44 -4.70
N VAL A 166 6.08 -7.85 -5.57
CA VAL A 166 6.43 -8.41 -6.90
C VAL A 166 6.91 -7.38 -7.91
N ALA A 167 6.52 -6.09 -7.80
CA ALA A 167 6.97 -5.05 -8.74
C ALA A 167 7.71 -3.94 -7.98
N LYS A 168 9.01 -3.86 -8.23
CA LYS A 168 9.96 -2.94 -7.61
C LYS A 168 10.63 -2.16 -8.72
N ASN A 169 10.77 -0.84 -8.54
CA ASN A 169 11.54 -0.02 -9.48
C ASN A 169 13.00 0.09 -9.04
N VAL A 170 13.24 0.94 -8.04
CA VAL A 170 14.59 1.33 -7.62
C VAL A 170 14.72 1.09 -6.13
N LEU A 171 15.79 0.41 -5.72
CA LEU A 171 16.17 0.27 -4.32
C LEU A 171 16.47 1.67 -3.76
N ARG A 172 15.78 2.05 -2.69
CA ARG A 172 16.02 3.32 -1.99
C ARG A 172 17.02 3.14 -0.85
N ALA A 173 16.78 2.16 0.01
CA ALA A 173 17.60 1.92 1.19
C ALA A 173 17.38 0.50 1.73
N PRO A 174 18.36 -0.08 2.46
CA PRO A 174 18.06 -1.14 3.41
C PRO A 174 17.21 -0.58 4.57
N LEU A 175 16.44 -1.46 5.22
CA LEU A 175 15.67 -1.13 6.42
C LEU A 175 15.93 -2.20 7.48
N LEU A 176 16.37 -1.75 8.65
CA LEU A 176 16.30 -2.50 9.90
C LEU A 176 15.72 -1.54 10.93
N ASP A 177 14.56 -1.87 11.45
CA ASP A 177 13.83 -1.01 12.38
C ASP A 177 13.09 -1.86 13.39
N HIS A 178 13.04 -1.40 14.64
CA HIS A 178 12.32 -2.05 15.72
C HIS A 178 11.51 -1.01 16.48
N GLN A 179 10.28 -1.36 16.83
CA GLN A 179 9.34 -0.44 17.46
C GLN A 179 8.49 -1.19 18.48
N ASP A 180 8.05 -0.45 19.49
CA ASP A 180 7.02 -0.88 20.42
C ASP A 180 5.71 -0.17 20.08
N LEU A 181 4.65 -0.95 19.87
CA LEU A 181 3.29 -0.45 19.68
C LEU A 181 2.50 -0.69 20.97
N VAL A 182 2.13 0.41 21.63
CA VAL A 182 1.38 0.39 22.90
C VAL A 182 -0.12 0.53 22.61
N TYR A 183 -0.93 -0.31 23.25
CA TYR A 183 -2.40 -0.32 23.17
C TYR A 183 -3.06 0.55 24.24
#